data_AF-A0A2M7A9K1-F1
#
_entry.id   AF-A0A2M7A9K1-F1
#
_cell.length_a   1.000
_cell.length_b   1.000
_cell.length_c   1.000
_cell.angle_alpha   90.00
_cell.angle_beta   90.00
_cell.angle_gamma   90.00
#
_symmetry.space_group_name_H-M   'P 1'
#
loop_
_entity.id
_entity.type
_entity.pdbx_description
1 polymer ?
#
loop_
_entity_poly.entity_id
_entity_poly.type
_entity_poly.pdbx_seq_one_letter_code
_entity_poly.pdbx_strand_id
1 'polypeptide(L)'
;MSVYMQERLVGKARTHWLPMVFLAIVAVLFFHEAIFTEGVFYQEDIAIQMLPLRAFAAESVRNGHLPTWCPNVFAGYPIMAEGQVGFFYPLNAFFLLPIDPWVTFK
;
A
#
# COMPACT_ATOMS: atom_id res chain seq x y z
N MET A 1 14.55 46.94 -20.36
CA MET A 1 14.83 46.26 -19.09
C MET A 1 13.79 45.18 -18.78
N SER A 2 13.48 44.27 -19.72
CA SER A 2 12.41 43.26 -19.53
C SER A 2 12.67 41.96 -20.30
N VAL A 3 13.42 42.01 -21.41
CA VAL A 3 13.76 40.82 -22.21
C VAL A 3 14.83 39.92 -21.56
N TYR A 4 15.66 40.45 -20.65
CA TYR A 4 16.75 39.69 -20.01
C TYR A 4 16.34 38.73 -18.89
N MET A 5 15.07 38.72 -18.46
CA MET A 5 14.65 37.97 -17.27
C MET A 5 13.92 36.66 -17.58
N GLN A 6 13.50 36.44 -18.83
CA GLN A 6 12.85 35.19 -19.24
C GLN A 6 13.82 34.05 -19.56
N GLU A 7 15.03 34.34 -20.06
CA GLU A 7 16.00 33.28 -20.41
C GLU A 7 16.58 32.55 -19.19
N ARG A 8 16.45 33.11 -17.98
CA ARG A 8 16.96 32.48 -16.74
C ARG A 8 16.02 31.43 -16.12
N LEU A 9 14.77 31.32 -16.56
CA LEU A 9 13.81 30.38 -15.99
C LEU A 9 13.76 29.02 -16.72
N VAL A 10 14.37 28.92 -17.90
CA VAL A 10 14.59 27.63 -18.60
C VAL A 10 16.01 27.14 -18.31
N GLY A 11 16.38 27.14 -17.04
CA GLY A 11 17.63 26.53 -16.59
C GLY A 11 17.56 25.03 -16.89
N LYS A 12 18.40 24.58 -17.83
CA LYS A 12 18.72 23.17 -18.16
C LYS A 12 18.03 22.20 -17.22
N ALA A 13 17.06 21.44 -17.71
CA ALA A 13 16.68 20.18 -17.10
C ALA A 13 17.96 19.32 -17.04
N ARG A 14 18.75 19.47 -15.98
CA ARG A 14 19.95 18.67 -15.76
C ARG A 14 19.43 17.27 -15.61
N THR A 15 19.78 16.41 -16.54
CA THR A 15 19.42 15.00 -16.51
C THR A 15 19.89 14.43 -15.16
N HIS A 16 18.99 14.28 -14.20
CA HIS A 16 19.28 13.80 -12.84
C HIS A 16 19.44 12.28 -12.81
N TRP A 17 20.03 11.71 -13.87
CA TRP A 17 20.18 10.27 -14.01
C TRP A 17 21.14 9.69 -12.97
N LEU A 18 22.19 10.42 -12.56
CA LEU A 18 23.09 9.98 -11.48
C LEU A 18 22.33 9.76 -10.16
N PRO A 19 21.57 10.74 -9.61
CA PRO A 19 20.74 10.52 -8.44
C PRO A 19 19.77 9.36 -8.59
N MET A 20 19.12 9.23 -9.75
CA MET A 20 18.14 8.16 -9.98
C MET A 20 18.80 6.78 -10.02
N VAL A 21 19.93 6.65 -10.71
CA VAL A 21 20.72 5.41 -10.75
C VAL A 21 21.27 5.08 -9.37
N PHE A 22 21.76 6.07 -8.63
CA PHE A 22 22.22 5.88 -7.26
C PHE A 22 21.10 5.36 -6.35
N LEU A 23 19.92 6.00 -6.36
CA LEU A 23 18.75 5.56 -5.59
C LEU A 23 18.29 4.16 -6.02
N ALA A 24 18.31 3.85 -7.31
CA ALA A 24 17.97 2.52 -7.82
C ALA A 24 18.96 1.46 -7.32
N ILE A 25 20.26 1.74 -7.34
CA ILE A 25 21.29 0.83 -6.80
C ILE A 25 21.06 0.61 -5.30
N VAL A 26 20.85 1.67 -4.52
CA VAL A 26 20.59 1.56 -3.07
C VAL A 26 19.32 0.75 -2.80
N ALA A 27 18.25 0.99 -3.55
CA ALA A 27 17.01 0.23 -3.43
C ALA A 27 17.23 -1.25 -3.76
N VAL A 28 17.92 -1.57 -4.86
CA VAL A 28 18.22 -2.95 -5.24
C VAL A 28 19.09 -3.62 -4.18
N LEU A 29 20.11 -2.96 -3.65
CA LEU A 29 20.98 -3.53 -2.61
C LEU A 29 20.19 -3.83 -1.32
N PHE A 30 19.34 -2.90 -0.88
CA PHE A 30 18.58 -3.05 0.36
C PHE A 30 17.43 -4.06 0.23
N PHE A 31 16.69 -4.01 -0.87
CA PHE A 31 15.53 -4.87 -1.12
C PHE A 31 15.85 -6.06 -2.02
N HIS A 32 17.13 -6.47 -2.15
CA HIS A 32 17.53 -7.54 -3.06
C HIS A 32 16.78 -8.85 -2.78
N GLU A 33 16.54 -9.18 -1.51
CA GLU A 33 15.75 -10.36 -1.15
C GLU A 33 14.32 -10.25 -1.66
N ALA A 34 13.62 -9.14 -1.44
CA ALA A 34 12.26 -8.98 -1.97
C ALA A 34 12.17 -8.85 -3.50
N ILE A 35 13.26 -8.46 -4.18
CA ILE A 35 13.29 -8.32 -5.64
C ILE A 35 13.59 -9.66 -6.31
N PHE A 36 14.53 -10.45 -5.76
CA PHE A 36 15.05 -11.66 -6.41
C PHE A 36 14.57 -12.96 -5.79
N THR A 37 13.86 -12.91 -4.66
CA THR A 37 13.25 -14.10 -4.03
C THR A 37 11.73 -13.96 -3.99
N GLU A 38 11.04 -15.08 -3.74
CA GLU A 38 9.59 -15.08 -3.49
C GLU A 38 9.25 -14.58 -2.07
N GLY A 39 10.26 -14.22 -1.26
CA GLY A 39 10.09 -13.70 0.09
C GLY A 39 9.54 -12.28 0.08
N VAL A 40 8.30 -12.10 0.53
CA VAL A 40 7.81 -10.78 0.92
C VAL A 40 8.43 -10.44 2.28
N PHE A 41 8.77 -9.16 2.50
CA PHE A 41 9.06 -8.67 3.85
C PHE A 41 7.79 -8.84 4.70
N TYR A 42 7.65 -10.00 5.32
CA TYR A 42 6.55 -10.32 6.19
C TYR A 42 6.75 -9.55 7.49
N GLN A 43 6.05 -8.43 7.60
CA GLN A 43 6.13 -7.55 8.75
C GLN A 43 4.97 -7.87 9.70
N GLU A 44 5.23 -7.84 11.01
CA GLU A 44 4.30 -8.31 12.05
C GLU A 44 2.91 -7.67 11.97
N ASP A 45 2.83 -6.43 11.49
CA ASP A 45 1.58 -5.70 11.27
C ASP A 45 0.69 -6.35 10.20
N ILE A 46 1.27 -6.95 9.16
CA ILE A 46 0.53 -7.70 8.15
C ILE A 46 -0.18 -8.90 8.82
N ALA A 47 0.56 -9.63 9.63
CA ALA A 47 0.12 -10.85 10.30
C ALA A 47 -0.93 -10.60 11.39
N ILE A 48 -0.63 -9.63 12.26
CA ILE A 48 -1.34 -9.41 13.52
C ILE A 48 -2.49 -8.43 13.33
N GLN A 49 -2.38 -7.52 12.36
CA GLN A 49 -3.35 -6.44 12.16
C GLN A 49 -4.06 -6.53 10.81
N MET A 50 -3.34 -6.51 9.68
CA MET A 50 -4.01 -6.40 8.37
C MET A 50 -4.78 -7.66 7.98
N LEU A 51 -4.20 -8.84 8.15
CA LEU A 51 -4.83 -10.10 7.77
C LEU A 51 -6.13 -10.34 8.56
N PRO A 52 -6.18 -10.23 9.91
CA PRO A 52 -7.41 -10.36 10.67
C PRO A 52 -8.48 -9.32 10.30
N LEU A 53 -8.09 -8.06 10.08
CA LEU A 53 -9.04 -7.01 9.68
C LEU A 53 -9.65 -7.27 8.31
N ARG A 54 -8.85 -7.76 7.35
CA ARG A 54 -9.35 -8.16 6.03
C ARG A 54 -10.28 -9.37 6.12
N ALA A 55 -9.98 -10.35 6.98
CA ALA A 55 -10.86 -11.50 7.21
C ALA A 55 -12.21 -11.10 7.78
N PHE A 56 -12.22 -10.24 8.81
CA PHE A 56 -13.44 -9.69 9.37
C PHE A 56 -14.27 -8.93 8.32
N ALA A 57 -13.62 -8.11 7.49
CA ALA A 57 -14.29 -7.35 6.44
C ALA A 57 -14.92 -8.27 5.37
N ALA A 58 -14.17 -9.28 4.91
CA ALA A 58 -14.64 -10.26 3.94
C ALA A 58 -15.84 -11.06 4.48
N GLU A 59 -15.75 -11.55 5.73
CA GLU A 59 -16.84 -12.28 6.38
C GLU A 59 -18.10 -11.42 6.57
N SER A 60 -17.93 -10.17 7.00
CA SER A 60 -19.04 -9.23 7.16
C SER A 60 -19.80 -9.03 5.84
N VAL A 61 -19.07 -8.81 4.74
CA VAL A 61 -19.66 -8.65 3.40
C VAL A 61 -20.36 -9.92 2.94
N ARG A 62 -19.75 -11.10 3.15
CA ARG A 62 -20.37 -12.40 2.82
C ARG A 62 -21.68 -12.63 3.58
N ASN A 63 -21.79 -12.09 4.79
CA ASN A 63 -22.99 -12.12 5.61
C ASN A 63 -23.99 -10.99 5.29
N GLY A 64 -23.74 -10.18 4.25
CA GLY A 64 -24.62 -9.08 3.85
C GLY A 64 -24.52 -7.83 4.73
N HIS A 65 -23.49 -7.74 5.57
CA HIS A 65 -23.25 -6.60 6.44
C HIS A 65 -22.12 -5.72 5.91
N LEU A 66 -22.30 -4.41 6.08
CA LEU A 66 -21.24 -3.45 5.80
C LEU A 66 -20.31 -3.37 7.03
N PRO A 67 -19.02 -3.75 6.94
CA PRO A 67 -18.11 -3.72 8.09
C PRO A 67 -17.71 -2.29 8.45
N THR A 68 -18.55 -1.56 9.18
CA THR A 68 -18.21 -0.19 9.65
C THR A 68 -17.50 -0.18 11.00
N TRP A 69 -17.73 -1.21 11.83
CA TRP A 69 -17.18 -1.35 13.17
C TRP A 69 -16.71 -2.79 13.42
N CYS A 70 -15.45 -2.96 13.79
CA CYS A 70 -14.89 -4.24 14.22
C CYS A 70 -14.86 -4.30 15.75
N PRO A 71 -15.66 -5.15 16.40
CA PRO A 71 -15.70 -5.24 17.87
C PRO A 71 -14.51 -6.02 18.45
N ASN A 72 -13.75 -6.74 17.63
CA ASN A 72 -12.68 -7.64 18.05
C ASN A 72 -11.36 -6.93 18.36
N VAL A 73 -11.31 -5.60 18.24
CA VAL A 73 -10.11 -4.78 18.48
C VAL A 73 -10.41 -3.83 19.65
N PHE A 74 -9.85 -4.14 20.82
CA PHE A 74 -10.05 -3.36 22.06
C PHE A 74 -11.54 -3.05 22.36
N ALA A 75 -11.90 -1.77 22.50
CA ALA A 75 -13.28 -1.32 22.68
C ALA A 75 -14.06 -1.18 21.36
N GLY A 76 -13.48 -1.67 20.27
CA GLY A 76 -13.96 -1.61 18.90
C GLY A 76 -13.13 -0.66 18.03
N TYR A 77 -13.19 -0.91 16.72
CA TYR A 77 -12.34 -0.26 15.73
C TYR A 77 -13.13 0.17 14.49
N PRO A 78 -13.04 1.45 14.07
CA PRO A 78 -13.80 1.98 12.94
C PRO A 78 -13.13 1.64 11.60
N ILE A 79 -13.22 0.37 11.22
CA ILE A 79 -12.44 -0.24 10.12
C ILE A 79 -12.59 0.47 8.76
N MET A 80 -13.78 1.00 8.45
CA MET A 80 -14.01 1.77 7.22
C MET A 80 -13.53 3.22 7.28
N ALA A 81 -13.51 3.82 8.47
CA ALA A 81 -13.07 5.20 8.63
C ALA A 81 -11.54 5.31 8.60
N GLU A 82 -10.84 4.24 9.00
CA GLU A 82 -9.39 4.23 9.05
C GLU A 82 -8.76 3.99 7.66
N GLY A 83 -9.30 3.05 6.89
CA GLY A 83 -8.96 2.90 5.46
C GLY A 83 -7.82 1.92 5.14
N GLN A 84 -7.11 1.33 6.11
CA GLN A 84 -6.04 0.34 5.88
C GLN A 84 -6.52 -0.91 5.13
N VAL A 85 -7.77 -1.31 5.33
CA VAL A 85 -8.37 -2.43 4.59
C VAL A 85 -8.56 -2.09 3.11
N GLY A 86 -8.60 -0.79 2.77
CA GLY A 86 -8.79 -0.32 1.41
C GLY A 86 -10.11 -0.78 0.80
N PHE A 87 -11.16 -0.92 1.62
CA PHE A 87 -12.46 -1.49 1.22
C PHE A 87 -13.03 -0.84 -0.05
N PHE A 88 -12.92 0.48 -0.17
CA PHE A 88 -13.43 1.25 -1.31
C PHE A 88 -12.45 1.33 -2.49
N TYR A 89 -11.28 0.70 -2.38
CA TYR A 89 -10.36 0.61 -3.51
C TYR A 89 -10.89 -0.45 -4.49
N PRO A 90 -11.13 -0.10 -5.77
CA PRO A 90 -11.81 -1.02 -6.70
C PRO A 90 -11.16 -2.39 -6.80
N LEU A 91 -9.82 -2.45 -6.86
CA LEU A 91 -9.12 -3.74 -6.93
C LEU A 91 -9.30 -4.58 -5.66
N ASN A 92 -9.39 -3.95 -4.48
CA ASN A 92 -9.63 -4.69 -3.24
C ASN A 92 -11.07 -5.21 -3.16
N ALA A 93 -12.03 -4.42 -3.63
CA ALA A 93 -13.43 -4.84 -3.68
C ALA A 93 -13.63 -6.07 -4.59
N PHE A 94 -12.91 -6.14 -5.72
CA PHE A 94 -13.00 -7.26 -6.65
C PHE A 94 -12.17 -8.50 -6.24
N PHE A 95 -10.98 -8.32 -5.67
CA PHE A 95 -10.05 -9.44 -5.44
C PHE A 95 -9.86 -9.81 -3.96
N LEU A 96 -9.93 -8.84 -3.04
CA LEU A 96 -9.52 -9.07 -1.64
C LEU A 96 -10.69 -9.35 -0.70
N LEU A 97 -11.88 -8.80 -0.96
CA LEU A 97 -13.08 -9.04 -0.14
C LEU A 97 -13.83 -10.34 -0.45
N PRO A 98 -13.93 -10.82 -1.70
CA PRO A 98 -14.64 -12.06 -1.98
C PRO A 98 -13.78 -13.32 -1.78
N ILE A 99 -12.46 -13.19 -1.84
CA ILE A 99 -11.50 -14.31 -1.71
C ILE A 99 -11.05 -14.44 -0.25
N ASP A 100 -10.71 -15.66 0.18
CA ASP A 100 -10.13 -15.86 1.51
C ASP A 100 -8.82 -15.06 1.64
N PRO A 101 -8.67 -14.17 2.64
CA PRO A 101 -7.48 -13.36 2.80
C PRO A 101 -6.20 -14.19 2.88
N TRP A 102 -6.25 -15.40 3.45
CA TRP A 102 -5.08 -16.27 3.54
C TRP A 102 -4.47 -16.62 2.18
N VAL A 103 -5.30 -16.70 1.13
CA VAL A 103 -4.85 -16.97 -0.24
C VAL A 103 -4.13 -15.75 -0.84
N THR A 104 -4.43 -14.55 -0.36
CA THR A 104 -3.88 -13.28 -0.88
C THR A 104 -2.55 -12.88 -0.25
N PHE A 105 -2.10 -13.58 0.79
CA PHE A 105 -0.86 -13.31 1.53
C PHE A 105 0.16 -14.46 1.44
N LYS A 106 0.01 -15.36 0.48
CA LYS A 106 1.07 -16.32 0.10
C LYS A 106 2.02 -15.67 -0.90
#